data_AF-A0A174PQ25-F1
#
_entry.id   AF-A0A174PQ25-F1
#
_cell.length_a   1.000
_cell.length_b   1.000
_cell.length_c   1.000
_cell.angle_alpha   90.00
_cell.angle_beta   90.00
_cell.angle_gamma   90.00
#
_symmetry.space_group_name_H-M   'P 1'
#
loop_
_entity.id
_entity.type
_entity.pdbx_description
1 polymer ?
#
loop_
_entity_poly.entity_id
_entity_poly.type
_entity_poly.pdbx_seq_one_letter_code
_entity_poly.pdbx_strand_id
1 'polypeptide(L)'
;MDNLFQFLDKILPLISTLLGAYITYFVTVSSKKSELKVNAQTKARDEYWIPCSIAISNLQKKIVELTKKENCYVTFQGENSCEQELQELLKYLQADKRIYFYERTRNILTLLNESIEIYETAVNDDVRSILNIFRKQYYAMIKEFSVYKNNNCTDCEIAIRTTFPQEIKEGILTQKGIIWFGQVYDVDFVRGDYSNTFSTDMTYGSEDFYYEVWLQIKEYGRQREEFGLSPEQELGLDVLDYEFENFRKFTSPLVEFIKGINYQNKYTAIFETLSLLQDEIFKNIDDVTIL
;
A
#
# COMPACT_ATOMS: atom_id res chain seq x y z
N MET A 1 -68.45 -30.90 -50.81
CA MET A 1 -67.84 -29.56 -50.65
C MET A 1 -68.33 -28.88 -49.36
N ASP A 2 -69.62 -28.97 -49.03
CA ASP A 2 -70.21 -28.33 -47.83
C ASP A 2 -69.62 -28.76 -46.47
N ASN A 3 -69.34 -30.05 -46.26
CA ASN A 3 -68.73 -30.51 -45.00
C ASN A 3 -67.30 -30.01 -44.80
N LEU A 4 -66.57 -29.69 -45.88
CA LEU A 4 -65.21 -29.16 -45.80
C LEU A 4 -65.23 -27.68 -45.41
N PHE A 5 -66.17 -26.91 -45.97
CA PHE A 5 -66.40 -25.51 -45.62
C PHE A 5 -66.90 -25.33 -44.18
N GLN A 6 -67.85 -26.15 -43.72
CA GLN A 6 -68.29 -26.12 -42.31
C GLN A 6 -67.18 -26.50 -41.31
N PHE A 7 -66.26 -27.38 -41.71
CA PHE A 7 -65.12 -27.77 -40.88
C PHE A 7 -64.06 -26.65 -40.83
N LEU A 8 -63.77 -26.02 -41.98
CA LEU A 8 -62.89 -24.84 -42.06
C LEU A 8 -63.46 -23.66 -41.27
N ASP A 9 -64.76 -23.38 -41.35
CA ASP A 9 -65.43 -22.31 -40.59
C ASP A 9 -65.34 -22.49 -39.06
N LYS A 10 -65.22 -23.74 -38.58
CA LYS A 10 -65.06 -24.02 -37.15
C LYS A 10 -63.60 -24.05 -36.70
N ILE A 11 -62.67 -24.43 -37.58
CA ILE A 11 -61.24 -24.52 -37.25
C ILE A 11 -60.54 -23.17 -37.37
N LEU A 12 -60.89 -22.34 -38.36
CA LEU A 12 -60.26 -21.04 -38.59
C LEU A 12 -60.34 -20.10 -37.37
N PRO A 13 -61.50 -19.96 -36.67
CA PRO A 13 -61.59 -19.16 -35.45
C PRO A 13 -60.75 -19.76 -34.31
N LEU A 14 -60.67 -21.08 -34.24
CA LEU A 14 -59.93 -21.81 -33.21
C LEU A 14 -58.41 -21.61 -33.37
N ILE A 15 -57.90 -21.70 -34.60
CA ILE A 15 -56.51 -21.39 -34.95
C ILE A 15 -56.23 -19.91 -34.68
N SER A 16 -57.13 -19.00 -35.10
CA SER A 16 -56.96 -17.55 -34.83
C SER A 16 -56.89 -17.23 -33.35
N THR A 17 -57.70 -17.90 -32.52
CA THR A 17 -57.71 -17.72 -31.06
C THR A 17 -56.43 -18.26 -30.43
N LEU A 18 -55.96 -19.43 -30.88
CA LEU A 18 -54.69 -20.01 -30.45
C LEU A 18 -53.49 -19.12 -30.83
N LEU A 19 -53.47 -18.57 -32.04
CA LEU A 19 -52.41 -17.68 -32.50
C LEU A 19 -52.40 -16.37 -31.70
N GLY A 20 -53.59 -15.78 -31.45
CA GLY A 20 -53.74 -14.60 -30.61
C GLY A 20 -53.28 -14.82 -29.17
N ALA A 21 -53.64 -15.96 -28.57
CA ALA A 21 -53.18 -16.35 -27.25
C ALA A 21 -51.65 -16.56 -27.20
N TYR A 22 -51.07 -17.19 -28.23
CA TYR A 22 -49.63 -17.41 -28.33
C TYR A 22 -48.85 -16.09 -28.46
N ILE A 23 -49.29 -15.18 -29.33
CA ILE A 23 -48.69 -13.84 -29.47
C ILE A 23 -48.79 -13.07 -28.15
N THR A 24 -49.96 -13.08 -27.51
CA THR A 24 -50.17 -12.39 -26.23
C THR A 24 -49.25 -12.94 -25.14
N TYR A 25 -49.12 -14.27 -25.04
CA TYR A 25 -48.20 -14.91 -24.11
C TYR A 25 -46.74 -14.50 -24.38
N PHE A 26 -46.29 -14.59 -25.64
CA PHE A 26 -44.93 -14.26 -26.01
C PHE A 26 -44.59 -12.79 -25.74
N VAL A 27 -45.48 -11.86 -26.11
CA VAL A 27 -45.32 -10.42 -25.85
C VAL A 27 -45.31 -10.14 -24.36
N THR A 28 -46.21 -10.76 -23.58
CA THR A 28 -46.28 -10.57 -22.12
C THR A 28 -45.02 -11.08 -21.42
N VAL A 29 -44.54 -12.28 -21.79
CA VAL A 29 -43.31 -12.86 -21.24
C VAL A 29 -42.09 -12.02 -21.61
N SER A 30 -42.00 -11.59 -22.88
CA SER A 30 -40.90 -10.74 -23.34
C SER A 30 -40.89 -9.38 -22.65
N SER A 31 -42.06 -8.76 -22.47
CA SER A 31 -42.23 -7.51 -21.74
C SER A 31 -41.80 -7.66 -20.28
N LYS A 32 -42.30 -8.67 -19.55
CA LYS A 32 -41.90 -8.92 -18.15
C LYS A 32 -40.40 -9.21 -18.02
N LYS A 33 -39.82 -9.96 -18.96
CA LYS A 33 -38.38 -10.22 -18.98
C LYS A 33 -37.58 -8.94 -19.20
N SER A 34 -38.05 -8.06 -20.08
CA SER A 34 -37.43 -6.76 -20.32
C SER A 34 -37.51 -5.87 -19.08
N GLU A 35 -38.68 -5.80 -18.43
CA GLU A 35 -38.90 -5.02 -17.21
C GLU A 35 -38.00 -5.49 -16.05
N LEU A 36 -37.94 -6.80 -15.82
CA LEU A 36 -37.05 -7.38 -14.80
C LEU A 36 -35.58 -7.07 -15.09
N LYS A 37 -35.17 -7.12 -16.37
CA LYS A 37 -33.81 -6.77 -16.78
C LYS A 37 -33.50 -5.31 -16.50
N VAL A 38 -34.38 -4.39 -16.91
CA VAL A 38 -34.21 -2.95 -16.68
C VAL A 38 -34.14 -2.66 -15.19
N ASN A 39 -35.06 -3.19 -14.38
CA ASN A 39 -35.05 -3.00 -12.92
C ASN A 39 -33.75 -3.53 -12.26
N ALA A 40 -33.25 -4.68 -12.71
CA ALA A 40 -31.98 -5.22 -12.22
C ALA A 40 -30.78 -4.35 -12.63
N GLN A 41 -30.78 -3.80 -13.84
CA GLN A 41 -29.74 -2.89 -14.32
C GLN A 41 -29.78 -1.54 -13.60
N THR A 42 -30.96 -0.95 -13.40
CA THR A 42 -31.14 0.27 -12.61
C THR A 42 -30.64 0.08 -11.18
N LYS A 43 -30.97 -1.06 -10.56
CA LYS A 43 -30.46 -1.41 -9.22
C LYS A 43 -28.93 -1.53 -9.22
N ALA A 44 -28.35 -2.26 -10.19
CA ALA A 44 -26.90 -2.40 -10.31
C ALA A 44 -26.20 -1.03 -10.47
N ARG A 45 -26.77 -0.15 -11.29
CA ARG A 45 -26.28 1.21 -11.51
C ARG A 45 -26.29 2.02 -10.22
N ASP A 46 -27.45 2.12 -9.56
CA ASP A 46 -27.68 3.04 -8.45
C ASP A 46 -27.00 2.56 -7.16
N GLU A 47 -27.01 1.26 -6.88
CA GLU A 47 -26.47 0.71 -5.63
C GLU A 47 -24.98 0.31 -5.72
N TYR A 48 -24.44 0.08 -6.94
CA TYR A 48 -23.09 -0.47 -7.09
C TYR A 48 -22.20 0.34 -8.02
N TRP A 49 -22.62 0.64 -9.25
CA TRP A 49 -21.72 1.27 -10.24
C TRP A 49 -21.44 2.74 -9.91
N ILE A 50 -22.47 3.51 -9.55
CA ILE A 50 -22.30 4.91 -9.12
C ILE A 50 -21.44 4.98 -7.85
N PRO A 51 -21.74 4.22 -6.77
CA PRO A 51 -20.87 4.17 -5.60
C PRO A 51 -19.42 3.74 -5.90
N CYS A 52 -19.21 2.79 -6.81
CA CYS A 52 -17.87 2.38 -7.25
C CYS A 52 -17.13 3.52 -7.97
N SER A 53 -17.81 4.24 -8.87
CA SER A 53 -17.26 5.43 -9.54
C SER A 53 -16.84 6.52 -8.54
N ILE A 54 -17.65 6.73 -7.50
CA ILE A 54 -17.33 7.66 -6.41
C ILE A 54 -16.09 7.19 -5.64
N ALA A 55 -15.98 5.90 -5.33
CA ALA A 55 -14.80 5.34 -4.66
C ALA A 55 -13.52 5.52 -5.48
N ILE A 56 -13.57 5.29 -6.80
CA ILE A 56 -12.46 5.57 -7.73
C ILE A 56 -12.07 7.05 -7.65
N SER A 57 -13.06 7.95 -7.72
CA SER A 57 -12.82 9.40 -7.68
C SER A 57 -12.21 9.85 -6.35
N ASN A 58 -12.62 9.25 -5.24
CA ASN A 58 -12.06 9.55 -3.91
C ASN A 58 -10.62 9.07 -3.80
N LEU A 59 -10.30 7.87 -4.29
CA LEU A 59 -8.93 7.37 -4.35
C LEU A 59 -8.04 8.29 -5.20
N GLN A 60 -8.49 8.67 -6.40
CA GLN A 60 -7.77 9.62 -7.26
C GLN A 60 -7.53 10.97 -6.55
N LYS A 61 -8.54 11.52 -5.87
CA LYS A 61 -8.40 12.75 -5.08
C LYS A 61 -7.38 12.59 -3.96
N LYS A 62 -7.39 11.46 -3.26
CA LYS A 62 -6.45 11.20 -2.16
C LYS A 62 -5.02 11.12 -2.66
N ILE A 63 -4.81 10.43 -3.79
CA ILE A 63 -3.50 10.37 -4.44
C ILE A 63 -3.00 11.78 -4.76
N VAL A 64 -3.82 12.62 -5.40
CA VAL A 64 -3.47 14.02 -5.72
C VAL A 64 -3.19 14.85 -4.45
N GLU A 65 -3.93 14.61 -3.37
CA GLU A 65 -3.70 15.28 -2.09
C GLU A 65 -2.31 14.97 -1.51
N LEU A 66 -1.87 13.72 -1.63
CA LEU A 66 -0.57 13.25 -1.12
C LEU A 66 0.59 13.60 -2.06
N THR A 67 0.34 13.76 -3.36
CA THR A 67 1.37 14.11 -4.37
C THR A 67 1.49 15.62 -4.65
N LYS A 68 1.07 16.49 -3.71
CA LYS A 68 1.14 17.97 -3.82
C LYS A 68 2.51 18.56 -4.22
N LYS A 69 3.59 17.77 -4.19
CA LYS A 69 4.93 18.12 -4.69
C LYS A 69 5.27 17.24 -5.90
N GLU A 70 5.79 17.86 -6.97
CA GLU A 70 6.31 17.14 -8.14
C GLU A 70 7.35 16.08 -7.71
N ASN A 71 7.28 14.88 -8.31
CA ASN A 71 8.17 13.72 -8.09
C ASN A 71 7.99 12.87 -6.81
N CYS A 72 6.83 12.91 -6.14
CA CYS A 72 6.52 12.00 -5.03
C CYS A 72 5.66 10.80 -5.46
N TYR A 73 5.93 9.64 -4.86
CA TYR A 73 5.08 8.45 -4.89
C TYR A 73 4.22 8.37 -3.62
N VAL A 74 3.12 7.62 -3.67
CA VAL A 74 2.26 7.38 -2.50
C VAL A 74 2.33 5.93 -2.05
N THR A 75 2.08 5.69 -0.78
CA THR A 75 1.80 4.35 -0.28
C THR A 75 0.28 4.13 -0.27
N PHE A 76 -0.14 2.91 -0.57
CA PHE A 76 -1.50 2.40 -0.52
C PHE A 76 -1.78 1.59 0.76
N GLN A 77 -0.77 1.46 1.64
CA GLN A 77 -0.86 0.78 2.92
C GLN A 77 -0.22 1.60 4.04
N GLY A 78 -0.79 1.54 5.25
CA GLY A 78 -0.24 2.14 6.47
C GLY A 78 -0.74 3.55 6.76
N GLU A 79 -0.05 4.24 7.68
CA GLU A 79 -0.40 5.60 8.06
C GLU A 79 -0.07 6.61 6.95
N ASN A 80 -0.88 7.69 6.85
CA ASN A 80 -0.75 8.71 5.81
C ASN A 80 -0.72 8.15 4.37
N SER A 81 -1.51 7.10 4.13
CA SER A 81 -1.59 6.37 2.86
C SER A 81 -2.94 6.56 2.15
N CYS A 82 -3.12 5.87 1.03
CA CYS A 82 -4.39 5.71 0.34
C CYS A 82 -5.20 4.48 0.79
N GLU A 83 -4.84 3.84 1.92
CA GLU A 83 -5.39 2.55 2.34
C GLU A 83 -6.91 2.58 2.50
N GLN A 84 -7.45 3.62 3.13
CA GLN A 84 -8.88 3.72 3.39
C GLN A 84 -9.68 3.82 2.08
N GLU A 85 -9.28 4.71 1.17
CA GLU A 85 -9.93 4.88 -0.13
C GLU A 85 -9.76 3.65 -1.02
N LEU A 86 -8.61 2.98 -0.93
CA LEU A 86 -8.38 1.74 -1.63
C LEU A 86 -9.31 0.63 -1.12
N GLN A 87 -9.44 0.43 0.20
CA GLN A 87 -10.33 -0.58 0.77
C GLN A 87 -11.79 -0.34 0.36
N GLU A 88 -12.23 0.92 0.32
CA GLU A 88 -13.56 1.29 -0.15
C GLU A 88 -13.80 0.96 -1.63
N LEU A 89 -12.77 0.97 -2.47
CA LEU A 89 -12.83 0.52 -3.85
C LEU A 89 -12.76 -1.01 -3.96
N LEU A 90 -11.85 -1.65 -3.24
CA LEU A 90 -11.63 -3.09 -3.32
C LEU A 90 -12.79 -3.90 -2.72
N LYS A 91 -13.65 -3.31 -1.90
CA LYS A 91 -14.87 -3.98 -1.43
C LYS A 91 -15.74 -4.50 -2.57
N TYR A 92 -15.69 -3.88 -3.76
CA TYR A 92 -16.45 -4.34 -4.94
C TYR A 92 -15.92 -5.64 -5.56
N LEU A 93 -14.78 -6.16 -5.10
CA LEU A 93 -14.31 -7.52 -5.40
C LEU A 93 -15.04 -8.60 -4.57
N GLN A 94 -15.68 -8.24 -3.44
CA GLN A 94 -16.40 -9.18 -2.59
C GLN A 94 -17.60 -9.79 -3.34
N ALA A 95 -17.87 -11.08 -3.10
CA ALA A 95 -18.84 -11.84 -3.89
C ALA A 95 -20.25 -11.21 -3.93
N ASP A 96 -20.72 -10.65 -2.82
CA ASP A 96 -22.03 -10.00 -2.69
C ASP A 96 -22.17 -8.73 -3.56
N LYS A 97 -21.06 -8.05 -3.89
CA LYS A 97 -21.05 -6.83 -4.71
C LYS A 97 -20.60 -7.13 -6.14
N ARG A 98 -19.61 -8.02 -6.28
CA ARG A 98 -19.00 -8.44 -7.54
C ARG A 98 -20.01 -8.98 -8.55
N ILE A 99 -21.09 -9.63 -8.09
CA ILE A 99 -22.15 -10.16 -8.97
C ILE A 99 -22.87 -9.10 -9.81
N TYR A 100 -22.83 -7.83 -9.40
CA TYR A 100 -23.48 -6.73 -10.11
C TYR A 100 -22.60 -6.10 -11.19
N PHE A 101 -21.34 -6.54 -11.34
CA PHE A 101 -20.40 -6.01 -12.33
C PHE A 101 -20.22 -6.98 -13.50
N TYR A 102 -20.05 -6.41 -14.69
CA TYR A 102 -19.68 -7.18 -15.88
C TYR A 102 -18.30 -7.81 -15.73
N GLU A 103 -18.09 -8.93 -16.42
CA GLU A 103 -16.83 -9.68 -16.36
C GLU A 103 -15.60 -8.80 -16.61
N ARG A 104 -15.68 -7.95 -17.64
CA ARG A 104 -14.60 -7.02 -17.97
C ARG A 104 -14.27 -6.07 -16.82
N THR A 105 -15.28 -5.43 -16.22
CA THR A 105 -15.10 -4.53 -15.08
C THR A 105 -14.49 -5.25 -13.88
N ARG A 106 -14.92 -6.49 -13.60
CA ARG A 106 -14.34 -7.32 -12.53
C ARG A 106 -12.87 -7.60 -12.79
N ASN A 107 -12.51 -7.93 -14.03
CA ASN A 107 -11.13 -8.22 -14.40
C ASN A 107 -10.23 -6.98 -14.27
N ILE A 108 -10.72 -5.79 -14.65
CA ILE A 108 -9.97 -4.54 -14.48
C ILE A 108 -9.78 -4.23 -12.98
N LEU A 109 -10.82 -4.41 -12.15
CA LEU A 109 -10.72 -4.19 -10.71
C LEU A 109 -9.71 -5.16 -10.05
N THR A 110 -9.68 -6.42 -10.50
CA THR A 110 -8.66 -7.39 -10.05
C THR A 110 -7.26 -6.97 -10.49
N LEU A 111 -7.09 -6.58 -11.75
CA LEU A 111 -5.80 -6.10 -12.26
C LEU A 111 -5.29 -4.87 -11.50
N LEU A 112 -6.19 -3.97 -11.09
CA LEU A 112 -5.85 -2.82 -10.26
C LEU A 112 -5.26 -3.27 -8.92
N ASN A 113 -5.93 -4.21 -8.24
CA ASN A 113 -5.43 -4.76 -6.98
C ASN A 113 -4.06 -5.41 -7.14
N GLU A 114 -3.88 -6.25 -8.16
CA GLU A 114 -2.60 -6.89 -8.46
C GLU A 114 -1.50 -5.86 -8.75
N SER A 115 -1.80 -4.81 -9.51
CA SER A 115 -0.84 -3.74 -9.82
C SER A 115 -0.38 -2.98 -8.57
N ILE A 116 -1.31 -2.71 -7.65
CA ILE A 116 -1.02 -2.07 -6.36
C ILE A 116 -0.19 -3.01 -5.47
N GLU A 117 -0.53 -4.31 -5.41
CA GLU A 117 0.24 -5.30 -4.64
C GLU A 117 1.67 -5.43 -5.16
N ILE A 118 1.87 -5.46 -6.49
CA ILE A 118 3.20 -5.50 -7.12
C ILE A 118 4.01 -4.25 -6.75
N TYR A 119 3.38 -3.08 -6.77
CA TYR A 119 4.00 -1.82 -6.39
C TYR A 119 4.40 -1.80 -4.91
N GLU A 120 3.47 -2.10 -3.99
CA GLU A 120 3.74 -2.11 -2.55
C GLU A 120 4.80 -3.13 -2.16
N THR A 121 4.76 -4.32 -2.78
CA THR A 121 5.78 -5.35 -2.56
C THR A 121 7.16 -4.85 -2.96
N ALA A 122 7.29 -4.20 -4.12
CA ALA A 122 8.57 -3.65 -4.56
C ALA A 122 9.10 -2.57 -3.60
N VAL A 123 8.23 -1.67 -3.12
CA VAL A 123 8.62 -0.66 -2.13
C VAL A 123 9.10 -1.32 -0.84
N ASN A 124 8.36 -2.30 -0.31
CA ASN A 124 8.71 -2.97 0.94
C ASN A 124 9.99 -3.83 0.81
N ASP A 125 10.24 -4.43 -0.34
CA ASP A 125 11.47 -5.18 -0.63
C ASP A 125 12.69 -4.27 -0.70
N ASP A 126 12.56 -3.07 -1.26
CA ASP A 126 13.62 -2.06 -1.26
C ASP A 126 13.88 -1.52 0.15
N VAL A 127 12.85 -1.26 0.96
CA VAL A 127 13.01 -0.90 2.39
C VAL A 127 13.80 -1.98 3.13
N ARG A 128 13.46 -3.25 2.93
CA ARG A 128 14.18 -4.38 3.55
C ARG A 128 15.64 -4.44 3.08
N SER A 129 15.88 -4.19 1.79
CA SER A 129 17.22 -4.16 1.21
C SER A 129 18.07 -3.03 1.79
N ILE A 130 17.49 -1.83 1.93
CA ILE A 130 18.13 -0.67 2.58
C ILE A 130 18.49 -1.00 4.03
N LEU A 131 17.56 -1.58 4.80
CA LEU A 131 17.81 -1.98 6.19
C LEU A 131 18.94 -3.01 6.32
N ASN A 132 19.01 -3.97 5.39
CA ASN A 132 20.09 -4.94 5.36
C ASN A 132 21.45 -4.29 5.04
N ILE A 133 21.48 -3.35 4.10
CA ILE A 133 22.69 -2.56 3.80
C ILE A 133 23.07 -1.74 5.03
N PHE A 134 22.12 -1.06 5.66
CA PHE A 134 22.33 -0.25 6.86
C PHE A 134 22.97 -1.08 7.96
N ARG A 135 22.38 -2.22 8.33
CA ARG A 135 22.93 -3.12 9.35
C ARG A 135 24.34 -3.60 9.02
N LYS A 136 24.58 -3.98 7.76
CA LYS A 136 25.90 -4.44 7.30
C LYS A 136 26.96 -3.34 7.41
N GLN A 137 26.63 -2.11 7.01
CA GLN A 137 27.54 -0.98 7.09
C GLN A 137 27.78 -0.57 8.56
N TYR A 138 26.74 -0.64 9.39
CA TYR A 138 26.81 -0.26 10.81
C TYR A 138 27.68 -1.26 11.56
N TYR A 139 27.47 -2.55 11.29
CA TYR A 139 28.33 -3.62 11.79
C TYR A 139 29.79 -3.43 11.40
N ALA A 140 30.07 -3.15 10.13
CA ALA A 140 31.44 -2.90 9.67
C ALA A 140 32.07 -1.68 10.37
N MET A 141 31.30 -0.64 10.62
CA MET A 141 31.74 0.53 11.38
C MET A 141 32.06 0.16 12.84
N ILE A 142 31.15 -0.55 13.53
CA ILE A 142 31.30 -0.97 14.93
C ILE A 142 32.50 -1.89 15.13
N LYS A 143 32.84 -2.75 14.17
CA LYS A 143 34.07 -3.58 14.27
C LYS A 143 35.35 -2.76 14.37
N GLU A 144 35.34 -1.54 13.84
CA GLU A 144 36.47 -0.63 13.92
C GLU A 144 36.52 0.17 15.22
N PHE A 145 35.42 0.17 15.99
CA PHE A 145 35.29 0.87 17.27
C PHE A 145 36.27 0.33 18.31
N SER A 146 36.85 1.22 19.11
CA SER A 146 37.86 0.87 20.10
C SER A 146 37.34 -0.09 21.16
N VAL A 147 36.09 0.08 21.62
CA VAL A 147 35.48 -0.82 22.61
C VAL A 147 35.36 -2.23 22.05
N TYR A 148 34.92 -2.38 20.80
CA TYR A 148 34.84 -3.68 20.13
C TYR A 148 36.21 -4.38 20.10
N LYS A 149 37.26 -3.67 19.68
CA LYS A 149 38.62 -4.22 19.56
C LYS A 149 39.25 -4.53 20.91
N ASN A 150 39.19 -3.59 21.84
CA ASN A 150 39.86 -3.69 23.14
C ASN A 150 39.24 -4.78 24.03
N ASN A 151 37.97 -5.11 23.82
CA ASN A 151 37.28 -6.17 24.55
C ASN A 151 37.32 -7.53 23.83
N ASN A 152 38.10 -7.66 22.75
CA ASN A 152 38.21 -8.88 21.93
C ASN A 152 36.85 -9.41 21.46
N CYS A 153 35.95 -8.51 21.05
CA CYS A 153 34.64 -8.89 20.54
C CYS A 153 34.78 -9.68 19.22
N THR A 154 34.02 -10.76 19.11
CA THR A 154 33.97 -11.61 17.92
C THR A 154 32.78 -11.29 17.04
N ASP A 155 31.71 -10.76 17.62
CA ASP A 155 30.49 -10.37 16.93
C ASP A 155 29.77 -9.22 17.66
N CYS A 156 28.73 -8.66 17.04
CA CYS A 156 27.78 -7.77 17.70
C CYS A 156 26.39 -7.81 17.07
N GLU A 157 25.34 -7.72 17.89
CA GLU A 157 23.96 -7.57 17.45
C GLU A 157 23.57 -6.09 17.45
N ILE A 158 22.77 -5.66 16.48
CA ILE A 158 22.39 -4.25 16.29
C ILE A 158 20.86 -4.15 16.27
N ALA A 159 20.31 -3.50 17.29
CA ALA A 159 18.88 -3.22 17.38
C ALA A 159 18.56 -1.83 16.82
N ILE A 160 17.64 -1.80 15.87
CA ILE A 160 17.19 -0.58 15.18
C ILE A 160 15.77 -0.25 15.60
N ARG A 161 15.42 1.04 15.62
CA ARG A 161 14.08 1.48 15.98
C ARG A 161 13.01 0.84 15.12
N THR A 162 11.87 0.60 15.75
CA THR A 162 10.68 0.08 15.08
C THR A 162 10.07 1.05 14.08
N THR A 163 10.29 2.36 14.23
CA THR A 163 9.82 3.41 13.31
C THR A 163 10.69 3.54 12.06
N PHE A 164 11.95 3.15 12.14
CA PHE A 164 12.93 3.40 11.09
C PHE A 164 12.56 2.81 9.71
N PRO A 165 11.98 1.59 9.59
CA PRO A 165 11.50 1.09 8.31
C PRO A 165 10.46 2.02 7.65
N GLN A 166 9.57 2.62 8.45
CA GLN A 166 8.55 3.55 7.95
C GLN A 166 9.17 4.89 7.53
N GLU A 167 10.17 5.39 8.26
CA GLU A 167 10.93 6.59 7.90
C GLU A 167 11.70 6.39 6.58
N ILE A 168 12.29 5.21 6.36
CA ILE A 168 12.92 4.85 5.09
C ILE A 168 11.88 4.84 3.97
N LYS A 169 10.72 4.19 4.20
CA LYS A 169 9.62 4.13 3.22
C LYS A 169 9.16 5.54 2.84
N GLU A 170 8.97 6.44 3.80
CA GLU A 170 8.62 7.83 3.51
C GLU A 170 9.72 8.53 2.71
N GLY A 171 10.99 8.37 3.10
CA GLY A 171 12.12 9.00 2.44
C GLY A 171 12.26 8.61 0.96
N ILE A 172 12.15 7.31 0.64
CA ILE A 172 12.26 6.83 -0.75
C ILE A 172 11.06 7.21 -1.61
N LEU A 173 9.85 7.29 -1.03
CA LEU A 173 8.64 7.66 -1.77
C LEU A 173 8.54 9.17 -2.00
N THR A 174 8.93 9.98 -1.02
CA THR A 174 8.81 11.44 -1.08
C THR A 174 10.08 12.16 -1.55
N GLN A 175 11.15 11.40 -1.82
CA GLN A 175 12.49 11.91 -2.09
C GLN A 175 13.03 12.86 -1.02
N LYS A 176 12.46 12.80 0.20
CA LYS A 176 13.01 13.50 1.37
C LYS A 176 14.27 12.77 1.82
N GLY A 177 15.21 13.53 2.40
CA GLY A 177 16.40 12.94 3.02
C GLY A 177 16.01 11.98 4.15
N ILE A 178 16.63 10.80 4.17
CA ILE A 178 16.49 9.84 5.26
C ILE A 178 17.51 10.19 6.35
N ILE A 179 17.05 10.26 7.60
CA ILE A 179 17.91 10.47 8.76
C ILE A 179 18.47 9.11 9.16
N TRP A 180 19.75 8.88 8.85
CA TRP A 180 20.42 7.62 9.18
C TRP A 180 20.96 7.57 10.60
N PHE A 181 21.24 8.75 11.18
CA PHE A 181 21.92 8.89 12.46
C PHE A 181 20.97 8.64 13.62
N GLY A 182 21.46 7.97 14.67
CA GLY A 182 20.68 7.70 15.88
C GLY A 182 19.59 6.64 15.69
N GLN A 183 19.56 5.93 14.56
CA GLN A 183 18.51 4.94 14.28
C GLN A 183 18.70 3.61 15.02
N VAL A 184 19.89 3.40 15.59
CA VAL A 184 20.23 2.29 16.48
C VAL A 184 19.92 2.69 17.92
N TYR A 185 19.25 1.82 18.67
CA TYR A 185 18.96 2.05 20.10
C TYR A 185 19.68 1.04 21.01
N ASP A 186 20.24 -0.02 20.44
CA ASP A 186 21.06 -0.96 21.19
C ASP A 186 22.09 -1.65 20.30
N VAL A 187 23.27 -1.90 20.86
CA VAL A 187 24.35 -2.71 20.31
C VAL A 187 24.79 -3.70 21.38
N ASP A 188 24.57 -4.99 21.16
CA ASP A 188 25.06 -6.06 22.03
C ASP A 188 26.41 -6.57 21.51
N PHE A 189 27.46 -6.44 22.30
CA PHE A 189 28.81 -6.84 21.95
C PHE A 189 29.11 -8.25 22.45
N VAL A 190 29.47 -9.16 21.55
CA VAL A 190 29.66 -10.58 21.85
C VAL A 190 31.16 -10.94 21.93
N ARG A 191 31.55 -11.66 22.98
CA ARG A 191 32.93 -12.13 23.21
C ARG A 191 32.99 -13.66 23.15
N GLY A 192 33.45 -14.22 22.03
CA GLY A 192 33.56 -15.67 21.84
C GLY A 192 32.19 -16.33 21.66
N ASP A 193 31.95 -17.39 22.42
CA ASP A 193 30.70 -18.15 22.40
C ASP A 193 29.60 -17.28 23.03
N TYR A 194 28.51 -17.00 22.30
CA TYR A 194 27.34 -16.09 22.56
C TYR A 194 26.75 -15.98 24.00
N SER A 195 27.34 -16.61 24.99
CA SER A 195 27.08 -16.52 26.43
C SER A 195 27.77 -15.37 27.16
N ASN A 196 28.77 -14.72 26.55
CA ASN A 196 29.51 -13.61 27.16
C ASN A 196 29.31 -12.33 26.36
N THR A 197 28.32 -11.54 26.76
CA THR A 197 27.93 -10.32 26.07
C THR A 197 27.86 -9.12 27.01
N PHE A 198 27.95 -7.92 26.44
CA PHE A 198 27.67 -6.67 27.14
C PHE A 198 27.06 -5.71 26.12
N SER A 199 26.02 -5.00 26.51
CA SER A 199 25.26 -4.17 25.59
C SER A 199 25.31 -2.70 25.97
N THR A 200 24.91 -1.87 25.02
CA THR A 200 24.56 -0.49 25.31
C THR A 200 23.18 -0.42 25.98
N ASP A 201 22.84 0.75 26.52
CA ASP A 201 21.46 1.12 26.78
C ASP A 201 21.26 2.54 26.21
N MET A 202 20.64 2.66 25.03
CA MET A 202 20.31 3.98 24.46
C MET A 202 18.84 4.32 24.73
N THR A 203 18.42 4.20 25.98
CA THR A 203 17.12 4.69 26.46
C THR A 203 17.29 5.77 27.53
N TYR A 204 16.51 6.86 27.44
CA TYR A 204 16.55 7.93 28.44
C TYR A 204 15.16 8.57 28.63
N GLY A 205 14.51 8.28 29.76
CA GLY A 205 13.18 8.80 30.05
C GLY A 205 12.10 8.22 29.14
N SER A 206 11.18 9.08 28.68
CA SER A 206 10.06 8.71 27.78
C SER A 206 10.35 8.95 26.31
N GLU A 207 11.41 9.70 26.01
CA GLU A 207 11.86 10.01 24.67
C GLU A 207 13.12 9.20 24.34
N ASP A 208 13.67 9.51 23.18
CA ASP A 208 14.81 8.83 22.64
C ASP A 208 16.14 9.45 23.14
N PHE A 209 17.04 8.58 23.59
CA PHE A 209 18.40 8.87 24.07
C PHE A 209 19.21 9.77 23.12
N TYR A 210 19.03 9.65 21.80
CA TYR A 210 19.68 10.53 20.84
C TYR A 210 19.25 11.99 21.01
N TYR A 211 17.95 12.29 21.11
CA TYR A 211 17.45 13.66 21.25
C TYR A 211 17.62 14.22 22.67
N GLU A 212 17.37 13.38 23.68
CA GLU A 212 17.36 13.79 25.08
C GLU A 212 18.75 13.95 25.68
N VAL A 213 19.73 13.17 25.19
CA VAL A 213 21.07 13.15 25.78
C VAL A 213 22.10 13.61 24.77
N TRP A 214 22.27 12.87 23.68
CA TRP A 214 23.37 13.11 22.75
C TRP A 214 23.30 14.51 22.11
N LEU A 215 22.11 14.90 21.62
CA LEU A 215 21.90 16.21 20.99
C LEU A 215 22.09 17.35 22.00
N GLN A 216 21.63 17.18 23.24
CA GLN A 216 21.80 18.16 24.32
C GLN A 216 23.27 18.43 24.63
N ILE A 217 24.10 17.39 24.58
CA ILE A 217 25.54 17.52 24.80
C ILE A 217 26.22 18.19 23.60
N LYS A 218 25.94 17.71 22.38
CA LYS A 218 26.68 18.11 21.18
C LYS A 218 26.27 19.48 20.64
N GLU A 219 24.98 19.79 20.63
CA GLU A 219 24.46 21.01 20.02
C GLU A 219 24.09 22.07 21.07
N TYR A 220 23.69 21.67 22.27
CA TYR A 220 23.20 22.59 23.32
C TYR A 220 24.17 22.79 24.48
N GLY A 221 25.35 22.18 24.43
CA GLY A 221 26.48 22.46 25.34
C GLY A 221 26.31 21.95 26.77
N ARG A 222 25.42 20.99 27.00
CA ARG A 222 25.31 20.30 28.30
C ARG A 222 26.48 19.35 28.53
N GLN A 223 26.84 19.12 29.78
CA GLN A 223 27.89 18.19 30.17
C GLN A 223 27.33 16.77 30.36
N ARG A 224 28.15 15.73 30.10
CA ARG A 224 27.74 14.32 30.22
C ARG A 224 27.28 14.00 31.64
N GLU A 225 27.97 14.56 32.62
CA GLU A 225 27.76 14.35 34.05
C GLU A 225 26.40 14.86 34.54
N GLU A 226 25.76 15.78 33.80
CA GLU A 226 24.44 16.33 34.13
C GLU A 226 23.31 15.30 33.99
N PHE A 227 23.53 14.23 33.22
CA PHE A 227 22.50 13.24 32.91
C PHE A 227 22.48 12.03 33.85
N GLY A 228 23.53 11.84 34.65
CA GLY A 228 23.62 10.73 35.61
C GLY A 228 23.49 9.35 34.97
N LEU A 229 24.16 9.14 33.83
CA LEU A 229 24.06 7.93 33.00
C LEU A 229 24.61 6.69 33.70
N SER A 230 24.00 5.53 33.45
CA SER A 230 24.55 4.23 33.81
C SER A 230 25.79 3.90 32.96
N PRO A 231 26.63 2.92 33.36
CA PRO A 231 27.75 2.47 32.53
C PRO A 231 27.34 2.03 31.12
N GLU A 232 26.18 1.38 30.97
CA GLU A 232 25.65 0.93 29.68
C GLU A 232 25.15 2.10 28.82
N GLN A 233 24.60 3.14 29.46
CA GLN A 233 24.20 4.38 28.81
C GLN A 233 25.40 5.22 28.38
N GLU A 234 26.45 5.31 29.20
CA GLU A 234 27.72 5.95 28.81
C GLU A 234 28.34 5.25 27.59
N LEU A 235 28.30 3.90 27.57
CA LEU A 235 28.73 3.14 26.40
C LEU A 235 27.85 3.43 25.17
N GLY A 236 26.53 3.56 25.35
CA GLY A 236 25.62 4.00 24.29
C GLY A 236 25.98 5.37 23.72
N LEU A 237 26.34 6.32 24.59
CA LEU A 237 26.79 7.64 24.20
C LEU A 237 28.11 7.60 23.42
N ASP A 238 29.06 6.76 23.84
CA ASP A 238 30.32 6.56 23.13
C ASP A 238 30.11 5.94 21.73
N VAL A 239 29.12 5.06 21.57
CA VAL A 239 28.73 4.53 20.26
C VAL A 239 28.17 5.63 19.36
N LEU A 240 27.29 6.50 19.87
CA LEU A 240 26.74 7.62 19.10
C LEU A 240 27.81 8.65 18.70
N ASP A 241 28.77 8.93 19.59
CA ASP A 241 29.93 9.77 19.29
C ASP A 241 30.76 9.18 18.15
N TYR A 242 31.04 7.88 18.22
CA TYR A 242 31.78 7.19 17.18
C TYR A 242 31.01 7.10 15.84
N GLU A 243 29.69 6.88 15.89
CA GLU A 243 28.82 6.91 14.71
C GLU A 243 28.88 8.28 14.03
N PHE A 244 28.78 9.37 14.78
CA PHE A 244 28.84 10.74 14.26
C PHE A 244 30.16 11.02 13.52
N GLU A 245 31.29 10.62 14.10
CA GLU A 245 32.61 10.80 13.50
C GLU A 245 32.80 10.01 12.19
N ASN A 246 32.08 8.89 12.03
CA ASN A 246 32.25 7.96 10.90
C ASN A 246 31.07 7.98 9.91
N PHE A 247 30.06 8.81 10.16
CA PHE A 247 28.77 8.85 9.48
C PHE A 247 28.84 8.90 7.95
N ARG A 248 29.77 9.70 7.41
CA ARG A 248 29.87 9.91 5.95
C ARG A 248 30.30 8.65 5.19
N LYS A 249 31.22 7.86 5.76
CA LYS A 249 31.69 6.61 5.14
C LYS A 249 30.58 5.55 5.17
N PHE A 250 29.85 5.52 6.27
CA PHE A 250 28.73 4.62 6.53
C PHE A 250 27.55 4.82 5.58
N THR A 251 27.17 6.07 5.30
CA THR A 251 25.97 6.38 4.51
C THR A 251 26.17 6.32 2.99
N SER A 252 27.42 6.31 2.50
CA SER A 252 27.69 6.38 1.05
C SER A 252 27.06 5.23 0.24
N PRO A 253 27.17 3.95 0.64
CA PRO A 253 26.52 2.84 -0.08
C PRO A 253 24.98 2.89 -0.05
N LEU A 254 24.40 3.44 1.03
CA LEU A 254 22.95 3.62 1.15
C LEU A 254 22.45 4.66 0.16
N VAL A 255 23.14 5.80 0.09
CA VAL A 255 22.82 6.88 -0.85
C VAL A 255 22.93 6.41 -2.30
N GLU A 256 23.95 5.60 -2.63
CA GLU A 256 24.09 5.03 -3.97
C GLU A 256 22.95 4.06 -4.33
N PHE A 257 22.57 3.18 -3.40
CA PHE A 257 21.45 2.26 -3.61
C PHE A 257 20.14 3.02 -3.86
N ILE A 258 19.83 4.02 -3.04
CA ILE A 258 18.59 4.79 -3.14
C ILE A 258 18.48 5.55 -4.45
N LYS A 259 19.59 6.05 -5.00
CA LYS A 259 19.59 6.71 -6.33
C LYS A 259 19.14 5.78 -7.46
N GLY A 260 19.30 4.46 -7.29
CA GLY A 260 18.86 3.47 -8.27
C GLY A 260 17.37 3.12 -8.17
N ILE A 261 16.69 3.53 -7.11
CA ILE A 261 15.28 3.19 -6.89
C ILE A 261 14.39 4.03 -7.81
N ASN A 262 13.52 3.35 -8.54
CA ASN A 262 12.53 3.99 -9.39
C ASN A 262 11.26 3.14 -9.50
N TYR A 263 10.15 3.69 -9.01
CA TYR A 263 8.85 3.03 -9.05
C TYR A 263 7.96 3.47 -10.21
N GLN A 264 8.41 4.41 -11.06
CA GLN A 264 7.58 5.09 -12.05
C GLN A 264 6.79 4.13 -12.93
N ASN A 265 7.40 3.06 -13.43
CA ASN A 265 6.71 2.11 -14.31
C ASN A 265 5.57 1.38 -13.58
N LYS A 266 5.82 0.90 -12.35
CA LYS A 266 4.81 0.22 -11.52
C LYS A 266 3.71 1.19 -11.11
N TYR A 267 4.11 2.40 -10.74
CA TYR A 267 3.20 3.47 -10.34
C TYR A 267 2.28 3.89 -11.50
N THR A 268 2.83 4.08 -12.69
CA THR A 268 2.08 4.46 -13.90
C THR A 268 1.03 3.41 -14.26
N ALA A 269 1.37 2.11 -14.16
CA ALA A 269 0.43 1.02 -14.43
C ALA A 269 -0.83 1.07 -13.54
N ILE A 270 -0.71 1.55 -12.30
CA ILE A 270 -1.86 1.74 -11.40
C ILE A 270 -2.79 2.82 -11.94
N PHE A 271 -2.27 3.96 -12.41
CA PHE A 271 -3.09 5.04 -12.97
C PHE A 271 -3.74 4.66 -14.28
N GLU A 272 -3.01 3.98 -15.17
CA GLU A 272 -3.56 3.46 -16.41
C GLU A 272 -4.74 2.52 -16.11
N THR A 273 -4.57 1.62 -15.14
CA THR A 273 -5.64 0.69 -14.74
C THR A 273 -6.81 1.40 -14.06
N LEU A 274 -6.56 2.41 -13.21
CA LEU A 274 -7.60 3.25 -12.61
C LEU A 274 -8.41 4.00 -13.67
N SER A 275 -7.75 4.58 -14.67
CA SER A 275 -8.42 5.29 -15.78
C SER A 275 -9.28 4.33 -16.59
N LEU A 276 -8.75 3.16 -16.94
CA LEU A 276 -9.50 2.13 -17.66
C LEU A 276 -10.72 1.66 -16.87
N LEU A 277 -10.59 1.51 -15.55
CA LEU A 277 -11.70 1.12 -14.68
C LEU A 277 -12.79 2.20 -14.68
N GLN A 278 -12.39 3.47 -14.56
CA GLN A 278 -13.30 4.61 -14.55
C GLN A 278 -14.09 4.72 -15.85
N ASP A 279 -13.40 4.62 -17.00
CA ASP A 279 -14.01 4.68 -18.32
C ASP A 279 -15.02 3.53 -18.53
N GLU A 280 -14.66 2.32 -18.11
CA GLU A 280 -15.55 1.15 -18.22
C GLU A 280 -16.79 1.31 -17.32
N ILE A 281 -16.63 1.83 -16.10
CA ILE A 281 -17.76 2.09 -15.20
C ILE A 281 -18.69 3.16 -15.78
N PHE A 282 -18.15 4.26 -16.30
CA PHE A 282 -18.97 5.31 -16.91
C PHE A 282 -19.72 4.80 -18.12
N LYS A 283 -19.07 4.05 -18.99
CA LYS A 283 -19.73 3.41 -20.12
C LYS A 283 -20.91 2.54 -19.69
N ASN A 284 -20.72 1.71 -18.66
CA ASN A 284 -21.81 0.87 -18.14
C ASN A 284 -22.99 1.70 -17.61
N ILE A 285 -22.71 2.80 -16.92
CA ILE A 285 -23.74 3.72 -16.39
C ILE A 285 -24.51 4.39 -17.54
N ASP A 286 -23.80 4.88 -18.56
CA ASP A 286 -24.38 5.56 -19.71
C ASP A 286 -25.26 4.62 -20.54
N ASP A 287 -24.78 3.40 -20.80
CA ASP A 287 -25.51 2.37 -21.56
C ASP A 287 -26.85 2.00 -20.90
N VAL A 288 -26.95 2.12 -19.57
CA VAL A 288 -28.20 1.87 -18.81
C VAL A 288 -29.08 3.11 -18.70
N THR A 289 -28.51 4.31 -18.83
CA THR A 289 -29.27 5.58 -18.71
C THR A 289 -29.93 6.00 -20.02
N ILE A 290 -29.46 5.47 -21.17
CA ILE A 290 -30.02 5.72 -22.51
C ILE A 290 -31.20 4.76 -22.84
N LEU A 291 -31.50 3.79 -21.96
CA LEU A 291 -32.67 2.89 -22.05
C LEU A 291 -33.96 3.57 -21.55
#